data_AF-A0A958MAK9-F1
#
_entry.id   AF-A0A958MAK9-F1
#
_cell.length_a   1.000
_cell.length_b   1.000
_cell.length_c   1.000
_cell.angle_alpha   90.00
_cell.angle_beta   90.00
_cell.angle_gamma   90.00
#
_symmetry.space_group_name_H-M   'P 1'
#
loop_
_entity.id
_entity.type
_entity.pdbx_description
1 polymer ?
#
loop_
_entity_poly.entity_id
_entity_poly.type
_entity_poly.pdbx_seq_one_letter_code
_entity_poly.pdbx_strand_id
1 'polypeptide(L)'
;VGCDYPLLGTRHLHRLLLQRDKSKAATVFEAKGFLLPTVALYEPVFFPIMQQGLLHKNHSLRKLLRENAIRIIKTQSRAFTSANTPADYAAVKKELHESIFRNP
;
A
#
# COMPACT_ATOMS: atom_id res chain seq x y z
N VAL A 1 4.50 -2.97 5.00
CA VAL A 1 3.99 -3.45 3.69
C VAL A 1 3.21 -4.73 3.96
N GLY A 2 2.04 -4.92 3.34
CA GLY A 2 1.29 -6.18 3.43
C GLY A 2 2.08 -7.34 2.81
N CYS A 3 1.98 -8.54 3.39
CA CYS A 3 2.67 -9.75 2.89
C CYS A 3 2.00 -10.33 1.63
N ASP A 4 0.83 -9.83 1.28
CA ASP A 4 -0.03 -10.25 0.17
C ASP A 4 0.31 -9.57 -1.17
N TYR A 5 1.37 -8.74 -1.23
CA TYR A 5 1.82 -8.06 -2.46
C TYR A 5 3.18 -8.58 -2.97
N PRO A 6 3.24 -9.80 -3.52
CA PRO A 6 4.49 -10.48 -3.86
C PRO A 6 5.23 -9.90 -5.08
N LEU A 7 4.55 -9.11 -5.93
CA LEU A 7 5.17 -8.41 -7.06
C LEU A 7 5.73 -7.03 -6.67
N LEU A 8 5.51 -6.61 -5.42
CA LEU A 8 6.06 -5.38 -4.89
C LEU A 8 7.57 -5.54 -4.69
N GLY A 9 8.30 -4.45 -4.87
CA GLY A 9 9.76 -4.45 -4.85
C GLY A 9 10.31 -3.12 -4.38
N THR A 10 11.61 -3.09 -4.11
CA THR A 10 12.33 -1.93 -3.52
C THR A 10 12.05 -0.62 -4.25
N ARG A 11 11.96 -0.62 -5.59
CA ARG A 11 11.60 0.56 -6.39
C ARG A 11 10.30 1.24 -5.96
N HIS A 12 9.30 0.46 -5.52
CA HIS A 12 8.01 0.99 -5.07
C HIS A 12 8.12 1.61 -3.67
N LEU A 13 8.97 1.04 -2.81
CA LEU A 13 9.27 1.59 -1.49
C LEU A 13 10.09 2.88 -1.60
N HIS A 14 11.07 2.92 -2.52
CA HIS A 14 11.80 4.15 -2.84
C HIS A 14 10.85 5.25 -3.31
N ARG A 15 9.83 4.91 -4.11
CA ARG A 15 8.82 5.88 -4.53
C ARG A 15 8.01 6.44 -3.35
N LEU A 16 7.71 5.64 -2.32
CA LEU A 16 7.09 6.16 -1.08
C LEU A 16 8.02 7.17 -0.38
N LEU A 17 9.31 6.85 -0.28
CA LEU A 17 10.30 7.74 0.35
C LEU A 17 10.47 9.04 -0.43
N LEU A 18 10.57 8.98 -1.76
CA LEU A 18 10.73 10.15 -2.62
C LEU A 18 9.49 11.06 -2.63
N GLN A 19 8.31 10.50 -2.40
CA GLN A 19 7.05 11.24 -2.38
C GLN A 19 6.57 11.55 -0.97
N ARG A 20 7.39 11.25 0.06
CA ARG A 20 7.09 11.50 1.46
C ARG A 20 6.80 12.97 1.69
N ASP A 21 5.69 13.26 2.34
CA ASP A 21 5.32 14.61 2.80
C ASP A 21 5.12 14.59 4.32
N LYS A 22 6.08 15.14 5.06
CA LYS A 22 6.06 15.18 6.54
C LYS A 22 4.96 16.09 7.11
N SER A 23 4.34 16.94 6.28
CA SER A 23 3.18 17.76 6.69
C SER A 23 1.87 16.97 6.69
N LYS A 24 1.87 15.75 6.15
CA LYS A 24 0.71 14.85 6.06
C LYS A 24 0.83 13.74 7.09
N ALA A 25 -0.29 13.08 7.37
CA ALA A 25 -0.31 11.95 8.28
C ALA A 25 0.26 10.66 7.66
N ALA A 26 0.14 10.52 6.33
CA ALA A 26 0.69 9.38 5.60
C ALA A 26 0.93 9.70 4.13
N THR A 27 1.83 8.94 3.52
CA THR A 27 2.01 8.83 2.06
C THR A 27 1.56 7.44 1.62
N VAL A 28 0.57 7.34 0.75
CA VAL A 28 -0.12 6.08 0.43
C VAL A 28 -0.35 5.91 -1.06
N PHE A 29 -0.27 4.67 -1.55
CA PHE A 29 -0.65 4.36 -2.93
C PHE A 29 -2.16 4.27 -3.11
N GLU A 30 -2.63 4.69 -4.28
CA GLU A 30 -3.98 4.45 -4.77
C GLU A 30 -3.93 3.65 -6.07
N ALA A 31 -4.63 2.51 -6.08
CA ALA A 31 -4.78 1.67 -7.26
C ALA A 31 -6.28 1.38 -7.49
N LYS A 32 -6.73 1.49 -8.73
CA LYS A 32 -8.13 1.21 -9.13
C LYS A 32 -9.17 1.96 -8.27
N GLY A 33 -8.85 3.19 -7.83
CA GLY A 33 -9.72 4.01 -6.98
C GLY A 33 -9.75 3.64 -5.49
N PHE A 34 -8.87 2.74 -5.05
CA PHE A 34 -8.76 2.34 -3.65
C PHE A 34 -7.39 2.68 -3.07
N LEU A 35 -7.39 3.33 -1.89
CA LEU A 35 -6.20 3.49 -1.07
C LEU A 35 -5.70 2.12 -0.60
N LEU A 36 -4.39 1.92 -0.65
CA LEU A 36 -3.70 0.72 -0.20
C LEU A 36 -3.03 0.98 1.17
N PRO A 37 -3.77 0.91 2.29
CA PRO A 37 -3.24 1.29 3.61
C PRO A 37 -2.04 0.43 4.04
N THR A 38 -2.00 -0.83 3.61
CA THR A 38 -0.90 -1.75 3.95
C THR A 38 0.34 -1.51 3.08
N VAL A 39 0.27 -0.61 2.09
CA VAL A 39 1.37 -0.19 1.23
C VAL A 39 1.49 1.34 1.31
N ALA A 40 1.85 1.81 2.50
CA ALA A 40 1.96 3.22 2.84
C ALA A 40 3.18 3.49 3.72
N LEU A 41 3.57 4.76 3.77
CA LEU A 41 4.52 5.32 4.72
C LEU A 41 3.74 6.21 5.69
N TYR A 42 3.75 5.85 6.97
CA TYR A 42 3.03 6.58 8.01
C TYR A 42 3.97 7.53 8.75
N GLU A 43 3.52 8.76 8.98
CA GLU A 43 4.22 9.71 9.84
C GLU A 43 3.85 9.47 11.31
N PRO A 44 4.70 9.89 12.27
CA PRO A 44 4.42 9.69 13.71
C PRO A 44 3.06 10.24 14.16
N VAL A 45 2.58 11.32 13.54
CA VAL A 45 1.26 11.92 13.83
C VAL A 45 0.09 10.96 13.54
N PHE A 46 0.28 9.92 12.72
CA PHE A 46 -0.76 8.93 12.45
C PHE A 46 -1.01 8.00 13.63
N PHE A 47 -0.04 7.81 14.52
CA PHE A 47 -0.22 6.93 15.69
C PHE A 47 -1.37 7.39 16.61
N PRO A 48 -1.43 8.64 17.10
CA PRO A 48 -2.56 9.09 17.90
C PRO A 48 -3.88 9.09 17.11
N ILE A 49 -3.87 9.33 15.79
CA ILE A 49 -5.06 9.20 14.92
C ILE A 49 -5.60 7.76 14.96
N MET A 50 -4.71 6.77 14.85
CA MET A 50 -5.08 5.36 14.91
C MET A 50 -5.63 4.98 16.29
N GLN A 51 -5.01 5.47 17.38
CA GLN A 51 -5.50 5.24 18.74
C GLN A 51 -6.91 5.81 18.95
N GLN A 52 -7.16 7.03 18.48
CA GLN A 52 -8.50 7.63 18.50
C GLN A 52 -9.50 6.82 17.67
N GLY A 53 -9.08 6.32 16.50
CA GLY A 53 -9.88 5.40 15.70
C GLY A 53 -10.34 4.17 16.48
N LEU A 54 -9.42 3.52 17.21
CA LEU A 54 -9.72 2.35 18.03
C LEU A 54 -10.73 2.65 19.15
N LEU A 55 -10.60 3.78 19.85
CA LEU A 55 -11.54 4.20 20.90
C LEU A 55 -12.96 4.38 20.35
N HIS A 56 -13.09 4.87 19.12
CA HIS A 56 -14.38 5.06 18.43
C HIS A 56 -14.83 3.83 17.64
N LYS A 57 -14.22 2.65 17.85
CA LYS A 57 -14.51 1.40 17.11
C LYS A 57 -14.36 1.54 15.58
N ASN A 58 -13.52 2.45 15.13
CA ASN A 58 -13.15 2.60 13.72
C ASN A 58 -11.90 1.77 13.42
N HIS A 59 -12.12 0.54 12.95
CA HIS A 59 -11.06 -0.41 12.60
C HIS A 59 -10.57 -0.29 11.15
N SER A 60 -11.13 0.64 10.36
CA SER A 60 -10.81 0.77 8.94
C SER A 60 -9.69 1.78 8.70
N LEU A 61 -8.48 1.29 8.45
CA LEU A 61 -7.34 2.15 8.05
C LEU A 61 -7.67 2.98 6.80
N ARG A 62 -8.44 2.44 5.85
CA ARG A 62 -8.89 3.19 4.67
C ARG A 62 -9.78 4.37 5.04
N LYS A 63 -10.67 4.20 6.03
CA LYS A 63 -11.53 5.28 6.53
C LYS A 63 -10.69 6.35 7.22
N LEU A 64 -9.83 5.95 8.16
CA LEU A 64 -8.91 6.84 8.86
C LEU A 64 -8.04 7.66 7.89
N LEU A 65 -7.50 7.03 6.84
CA LEU A 65 -6.70 7.73 5.83
C LEU A 65 -7.52 8.78 5.05
N ARG A 66 -8.78 8.48 4.70
CA ARG A 66 -9.64 9.43 3.95
C ARG A 66 -10.07 10.63 4.77
N GLU A 67 -10.20 10.44 6.08
CA GLU A 67 -10.62 11.49 7.03
C GLU A 67 -9.47 12.42 7.46
N ASN A 68 -8.23 12.15 7.02
CA ASN A 68 -7.05 12.90 7.43
C ASN A 68 -6.26 13.42 6.21
N ALA A 69 -5.43 14.44 6.45
CA ALA A 69 -4.55 14.96 5.43
C ALA A 69 -3.49 13.92 5.04
N ILE A 70 -3.56 13.41 3.80
CA ILE A 70 -2.65 12.39 3.28
C ILE A 70 -2.05 12.81 1.93
N ARG A 71 -0.90 12.24 1.59
CA ARG A 71 -0.29 12.31 0.27
C ARG A 71 -0.65 11.04 -0.52
N ILE A 72 -1.32 11.20 -1.65
CA ILE A 72 -1.73 10.08 -2.51
C ILE A 72 -0.78 9.95 -3.69
N ILE A 73 -0.31 8.73 -3.93
CA ILE A 73 0.47 8.35 -5.12
C ILE A 73 -0.40 7.44 -6.00
N LYS A 74 -0.87 7.97 -7.14
CA LYS A 74 -1.65 7.17 -8.10
C LYS A 74 -0.76 6.16 -8.84
N THR A 75 -1.26 4.94 -9.00
CA THR A 75 -0.57 3.88 -9.71
C THR A 75 -1.55 2.97 -10.47
N GLN A 76 -1.10 2.48 -11.62
CA GLN A 76 -1.76 1.44 -12.42
C GLN A 76 -0.89 0.18 -12.52
N SER A 77 0.23 0.14 -11.79
CA SER A 77 1.18 -0.98 -11.84
C SER A 77 0.55 -2.26 -11.29
N ARG A 78 0.82 -3.38 -11.98
CA ARG A 78 0.42 -4.73 -11.53
C ARG A 78 1.13 -5.16 -10.26
N ALA A 79 2.22 -4.49 -9.87
CA ALA A 79 2.94 -4.76 -8.62
C ALA A 79 2.08 -4.59 -7.35
N PHE A 80 0.94 -3.91 -7.46
CA PHE A 80 -0.03 -3.71 -6.39
C PHE A 80 -1.21 -4.70 -6.45
N THR A 81 -1.06 -5.80 -7.19
CA THR A 81 -2.02 -6.91 -7.18
C THR A 81 -1.79 -7.73 -5.92
N SER A 82 -2.84 -7.86 -5.11
CA SER A 82 -2.83 -8.66 -3.89
C SER A 82 -3.20 -10.12 -4.20
N ALA A 83 -2.53 -11.06 -3.55
CA ALA A 83 -2.78 -12.50 -3.66
C ALA A 83 -3.65 -13.02 -2.51
N ASN A 84 -4.97 -12.79 -2.56
CA ASN A 84 -5.91 -13.16 -1.49
C ASN A 84 -6.63 -14.49 -1.73
N THR A 85 -6.80 -14.88 -2.99
CA THR A 85 -7.48 -16.13 -3.37
C THR A 85 -6.51 -17.13 -4.01
N PRO A 86 -6.86 -18.43 -4.05
CA PRO A 86 -6.06 -19.43 -4.78
C PRO A 86 -5.86 -19.08 -6.27
N ALA A 87 -6.85 -18.44 -6.89
CA ALA A 87 -6.76 -17.96 -8.27
C ALA A 87 -5.75 -16.81 -8.41
N ASP A 88 -5.77 -15.84 -7.48
CA ASP A 88 -4.78 -14.75 -7.46
C ASP A 88 -3.37 -15.32 -7.28
N TYR A 89 -3.20 -16.27 -6.36
CA TYR A 89 -1.92 -16.94 -6.14
C TYR A 89 -1.39 -17.60 -7.42
N ALA A 90 -2.22 -18.36 -8.14
CA ALA A 90 -1.80 -19.00 -9.38
C ALA A 90 -1.38 -17.99 -10.46
N ALA A 91 -2.16 -16.91 -10.61
CA ALA A 91 -1.86 -15.84 -11.57
C ALA A 91 -0.54 -15.11 -11.25
N VAL A 92 -0.36 -14.72 -9.99
CA VAL A 92 0.85 -14.05 -9.52
C VAL A 92 2.07 -14.97 -9.60
N LYS A 93 1.94 -16.24 -9.24
CA LYS A 93 3.04 -17.21 -9.31
C LYS A 93 3.56 -17.35 -10.74
N LYS A 94 2.66 -17.38 -11.73
CA LYS A 94 3.02 -17.36 -13.15
C LYS A 94 3.80 -16.10 -13.50
N GLU A 95 3.33 -14.93 -13.09
CA GLU A 95 4.00 -13.64 -13.35
C GLU A 95 5.39 -13.58 -12.71
N LEU A 96 5.54 -14.03 -11.46
CA LEU A 96 6.82 -14.12 -10.78
C LEU A 96 7.80 -15.01 -11.55
N HIS A 97 7.36 -16.20 -11.95
CA HIS A 97 8.19 -17.12 -12.75
C HIS A 97 8.67 -16.43 -14.02
N GLU A 98 7.75 -15.88 -14.83
CA GLU A 98 8.12 -15.15 -16.06
C GLU A 98 8.99 -13.91 -15.82
N SER A 99 8.92 -13.27 -14.64
CA SER A 99 9.75 -12.12 -14.30
C SER A 99 11.19 -12.50 -13.97
N ILE A 100 11.40 -13.67 -13.34
CA ILE A 100 12.72 -14.22 -13.03
C ILE A 100 13.48 -14.59 -14.31
N PHE A 101 12.80 -15.17 -15.30
CA PHE A 101 13.43 -15.56 -16.57
C PHE A 101 13.55 -14.42 -17.60
N ARG A 102 12.99 -13.23 -17.32
CA ARG A 102 13.12 -12.04 -18.19
C ARG A 102 14.29 -11.13 -17.83
N ASN A 103 14.88 -11.29 -16.65
CA ASN A 103 16.09 -10.59 -16.22
C ASN A 103 17.15 -11.64 -15.79
N PRO A 104 17.90 -12.25 -16.73
CA PRO A 104 19.11 -13.00 -16.37
C PRO A 104 20.20 -12.10 -15.78
#